data_AF-X8CMT1-F1
#
_entry.id   AF-X8CMT1-F1
#
_cell.length_a   1.000
_cell.length_b   1.000
_cell.length_c   1.000
_cell.angle_alpha   90.00
_cell.angle_beta   90.00
_cell.angle_gamma   90.00
#
_symmetry.space_group_name_H-M   'P 1'
#
loop_
_entity.id
_entity.type
_entity.pdbx_description
1 polymer ?
#
loop_
_entity_poly.entity_id
_entity_poly.type
_entity_poly.pdbx_seq_one_letter_code
_entity_poly.pdbx_strand_id
1 'polypeptide(L)'
;MKAEGTEFRPGVNVGVDISADQLRADFDAVVLAGGATAWRELPIPGRDLDGIHQAMEYLPWANRVQEGDDVLGPDGEPPITAKGKKVVIIGGGDTGADCLGTVHRQGAISVHQFEIMPRPPDTRAESTPWPTYPLMYRVSAAHEEGGERVFSVNTEEFVAATGTSPRSGRTRCACKTASSSRSRAPISNWKPT
;
A
#
# COMPACT_ATOMS: atom_id res chain seq x y z
N MET A 1 12.36 -7.93 26.41
CA MET A 1 11.49 -6.80 26.77
C MET A 1 10.68 -7.02 28.05
N LYS A 2 9.52 -7.72 28.06
CA LYS A 2 8.73 -7.89 29.31
C LYS A 2 9.53 -8.54 30.45
N ALA A 3 10.26 -9.61 30.16
CA ALA A 3 11.11 -10.31 31.12
C ALA A 3 12.28 -9.43 31.65
N GLU A 4 12.62 -8.36 30.93
CA GLU A 4 13.64 -7.38 31.35
C GLU A 4 13.04 -6.24 32.19
N GLY A 5 11.73 -6.30 32.51
CA GLY A 5 11.04 -5.31 33.34
C GLY A 5 10.27 -4.24 32.57
N THR A 6 10.22 -4.29 31.23
CA THR A 6 9.43 -3.33 30.44
C THR A 6 7.93 -3.60 30.60
N GLU A 7 7.20 -2.60 31.08
CA GLU A 7 5.73 -2.62 31.14
C GLU A 7 5.13 -2.18 29.78
N PHE A 8 4.15 -2.93 29.27
CA PHE A 8 3.42 -2.56 28.05
C PHE A 8 1.96 -2.27 28.41
N ARG A 9 1.49 -1.08 28.05
CA ARG A 9 0.10 -0.65 28.21
C ARG A 9 -0.57 -0.49 26.83
N PRO A 10 -0.99 -1.59 26.17
CA PRO A 10 -1.67 -1.52 24.88
C PRO A 10 -3.07 -0.91 25.03
N GLY A 11 -3.64 -0.44 23.92
CA GLY A 11 -4.98 0.17 23.92
C GLY A 11 -5.05 1.57 24.50
N VAL A 12 -3.90 2.22 24.73
CA VAL A 12 -3.80 3.60 25.22
C VAL A 12 -3.32 4.50 24.10
N ASN A 13 -4.04 5.61 23.88
CA ASN A 13 -3.71 6.64 22.91
C ASN A 13 -3.23 7.93 23.62
N VAL A 14 -1.93 8.23 23.48
CA VAL A 14 -1.33 9.42 24.08
C VAL A 14 -1.84 10.69 23.38
N GLY A 15 -2.31 11.65 24.17
CA GLY A 15 -3.02 12.85 23.73
C GLY A 15 -4.54 12.72 23.78
N VAL A 16 -5.08 11.52 23.97
CA VAL A 16 -6.52 11.26 24.15
C VAL A 16 -6.78 10.66 25.54
N ASP A 17 -6.18 9.51 25.84
CA ASP A 17 -6.39 8.79 27.11
C ASP A 17 -5.42 9.27 28.20
N ILE A 18 -4.22 9.68 27.82
CA ILE A 18 -3.18 10.22 28.73
C ILE A 18 -2.59 11.48 28.11
N SER A 19 -2.47 12.55 28.89
CA SER A 19 -1.91 13.81 28.41
C SER A 19 -0.38 13.80 28.41
N ALA A 20 0.23 14.62 27.54
CA ALA A 20 1.68 14.81 27.54
C ALA A 20 2.19 15.41 28.86
N ASP A 21 1.40 16.26 29.52
CA ASP A 21 1.78 16.87 30.79
C ASP A 21 1.81 15.86 31.93
N GLN A 22 0.86 14.91 31.94
CA GLN A 22 0.89 13.80 32.89
C GLN A 22 2.16 12.96 32.70
N LEU A 23 2.50 12.61 31.46
CA LEU A 23 3.72 11.84 31.18
C LEU A 23 5.00 12.57 31.62
N ARG A 24 5.03 13.90 31.50
CA ARG A 24 6.18 14.71 31.96
C ARG A 24 6.26 14.85 33.48
N ALA A 25 5.15 14.71 34.18
CA ALA A 25 5.11 14.73 35.64
C ALA A 25 5.48 13.37 36.25
N ASP A 26 5.02 12.29 35.61
CA ASP A 26 5.16 10.92 36.11
C ASP A 26 6.53 10.29 35.78
N PHE A 27 7.25 10.80 34.77
CA PHE A 27 8.51 10.21 34.28
C PHE A 27 9.62 11.25 34.07
N ASP A 28 10.86 10.85 34.35
CA ASP A 28 12.05 11.70 34.16
C ASP A 28 12.37 11.96 32.67
N ALA A 29 11.94 11.07 31.77
CA ALA A 29 12.17 11.17 30.35
C ALA A 29 11.03 10.55 29.54
N VAL A 30 10.74 11.16 28.38
CA VAL A 30 9.71 10.69 27.43
C VAL A 30 10.33 10.55 26.05
N VAL A 31 10.20 9.36 25.46
CA VAL A 31 10.63 9.07 24.08
C VAL A 31 9.40 9.01 23.18
N LEU A 32 9.37 9.84 22.14
CA LEU A 32 8.30 9.81 21.14
C LEU A 32 8.65 8.78 20.05
N ALA A 33 7.90 7.68 20.02
CA ALA A 33 8.09 6.57 19.08
C ALA A 33 6.79 6.19 18.35
N GLY A 34 5.90 7.16 18.10
CA GLY A 34 4.56 6.93 17.53
C GLY A 34 4.53 6.59 16.03
N GLY A 35 5.66 6.71 15.32
CA GLY A 35 5.73 6.46 13.88
C GLY A 35 5.00 7.50 13.03
N ALA A 36 4.80 7.17 11.74
CA ALA A 36 4.11 8.01 10.77
C ALA A 36 2.78 7.37 10.35
N THR A 37 1.68 7.82 10.96
CA THR A 37 0.33 7.28 10.72
C THR A 37 -0.41 8.00 9.59
N ALA A 38 0.02 9.21 9.24
CA ALA A 38 -0.54 9.97 8.13
C ALA A 38 -0.03 9.42 6.78
N TRP A 39 -0.93 8.96 5.93
CA TRP A 39 -0.60 8.55 4.57
C TRP A 39 -0.50 9.76 3.64
N ARG A 40 0.16 9.55 2.50
CA ARG A 40 0.18 10.50 1.40
C ARG A 40 -1.07 10.31 0.54
N GLU A 41 -1.88 11.35 0.44
CA GLU A 41 -3.09 11.31 -0.39
C GLU A 41 -2.79 11.63 -1.86
N LEU A 42 -3.64 11.12 -2.76
CA LEU A 42 -3.59 11.38 -4.20
C LEU A 42 -4.92 12.03 -4.65
N PRO A 43 -5.08 13.36 -4.51
CA PRO A 43 -6.34 14.06 -4.75
C PRO A 43 -6.56 14.34 -6.25
N ILE A 44 -6.78 13.27 -7.01
CA ILE A 44 -7.04 13.31 -8.45
C ILE A 44 -8.51 12.95 -8.76
N PRO A 45 -9.03 13.32 -9.94
CA PRO A 45 -10.40 12.98 -10.32
C PRO A 45 -10.69 11.48 -10.17
N GLY A 46 -11.88 11.17 -9.64
CA GLY A 46 -12.32 9.79 -9.39
C GLY A 46 -11.73 9.13 -8.14
N ARG A 47 -10.99 9.85 -7.29
CA ARG A 47 -10.45 9.32 -6.02
C ARG A 47 -11.51 8.70 -5.10
N ASP A 48 -12.74 9.19 -5.17
CA ASP A 48 -13.86 8.73 -4.33
C ASP A 48 -14.58 7.49 -4.91
N LEU A 49 -14.09 6.93 -6.02
CA LEU A 49 -14.63 5.69 -6.58
C LEU A 49 -14.32 4.49 -5.67
N ASP A 50 -15.25 3.53 -5.67
CA ASP A 50 -15.09 2.28 -4.94
C ASP A 50 -13.87 1.46 -5.42
N GLY A 51 -13.23 0.78 -4.47
CA GLY A 51 -12.09 -0.11 -4.74
C GLY A 51 -10.73 0.58 -4.74
N ILE A 52 -10.67 1.88 -4.42
CA ILE A 52 -9.43 2.62 -4.19
C ILE A 52 -9.17 2.62 -2.68
N HIS A 53 -8.07 1.97 -2.27
CA HIS A 53 -7.71 1.79 -0.87
C HIS A 53 -6.30 2.29 -0.60
N GLN A 54 -6.10 2.95 0.54
CA GLN A 54 -4.76 3.21 1.05
C GLN A 54 -4.13 1.90 1.53
N ALA A 55 -2.81 1.77 1.41
CA ALA A 55 -2.13 0.52 1.78
C ALA A 55 -2.39 0.13 3.25
N MET A 56 -2.45 1.11 4.15
CA MET A 56 -2.74 0.88 5.57
C MET A 56 -4.20 0.53 5.87
N GLU A 57 -5.11 0.65 4.90
CA GLU A 57 -6.47 0.11 5.01
C GLU A 57 -6.51 -1.36 4.57
N TYR A 58 -5.58 -1.79 3.72
CA TYR A 58 -5.55 -3.12 3.11
C TYR A 58 -4.66 -4.11 3.88
N LEU A 59 -3.40 -3.75 4.13
CA LEU A 59 -2.38 -4.65 4.69
C LEU A 59 -2.72 -5.20 6.08
N PRO A 60 -3.30 -4.43 7.03
CA PRO A 60 -3.61 -4.96 8.36
C PRO A 60 -4.56 -6.14 8.33
N TRP A 61 -5.49 -6.22 7.38
CA TRP A 61 -6.41 -7.35 7.27
C TRP A 61 -5.69 -8.64 6.96
N ALA A 62 -4.68 -8.60 6.08
CA ALA A 62 -3.90 -9.79 5.76
C ALA A 62 -3.16 -10.31 7.01
N ASN A 63 -2.56 -9.42 7.80
CA ASN A 63 -1.89 -9.81 9.05
C ASN A 63 -2.87 -10.45 10.03
N ARG A 64 -4.03 -9.82 10.27
CA ARG A 64 -5.06 -10.35 11.17
C ARG A 64 -5.54 -11.74 10.76
N VAL A 65 -5.76 -11.96 9.46
CA VAL A 65 -6.15 -13.28 8.94
C VAL A 65 -5.05 -14.32 9.18
N GLN A 66 -3.78 -13.97 8.98
CA GLN A 66 -2.65 -14.91 9.19
C GLN A 66 -2.42 -15.23 10.68
N GLU A 67 -2.65 -14.26 11.57
CA GLU A 67 -2.58 -14.47 13.02
C GLU A 67 -3.81 -15.23 13.58
N GLY A 68 -4.85 -15.43 12.76
CA GLY A 68 -6.04 -16.20 13.13
C GLY A 68 -7.12 -15.39 13.82
N ASP A 69 -7.12 -14.06 13.69
CA ASP A 69 -8.19 -13.20 14.21
C ASP A 69 -9.52 -13.49 13.49
N ASP A 70 -10.63 -13.40 14.22
CA ASP A 70 -11.99 -13.53 13.66
C ASP A 70 -12.42 -12.24 12.95
N VAL A 71 -11.87 -12.04 11.74
CA VAL A 71 -12.12 -10.85 10.89
C VAL A 71 -12.72 -11.18 9.54
N LEU A 72 -13.02 -12.45 9.30
CA LEU A 72 -13.56 -12.91 8.02
C LEU A 72 -15.07 -12.69 7.96
N GLY A 73 -15.54 -12.25 6.80
CA GLY A 73 -16.97 -12.15 6.53
C GLY A 73 -17.63 -13.51 6.32
N PRO A 74 -18.96 -13.54 6.10
CA PRO A 74 -19.70 -14.77 5.79
C PRO A 74 -19.21 -15.49 4.53
N ASP A 75 -18.52 -14.78 3.63
CA ASP A 75 -17.90 -15.28 2.41
C ASP A 75 -16.49 -15.87 2.64
N GLY A 76 -16.00 -15.85 3.88
CA GLY A 76 -14.68 -16.36 4.26
C GLY A 76 -13.53 -15.43 3.86
N GLU A 77 -13.81 -14.17 3.55
CA GLU A 77 -12.81 -13.20 3.10
C GLU A 77 -12.70 -12.02 4.07
N PRO A 78 -11.53 -11.36 4.16
CA PRO A 78 -11.41 -10.11 4.89
C PRO A 78 -12.22 -8.99 4.21
N PRO A 79 -12.51 -7.87 4.92
CA PRO A 79 -13.26 -6.74 4.38
C PRO A 79 -12.72 -6.18 3.05
N ILE A 80 -11.40 -6.26 2.83
CA ILE A 80 -10.73 -5.88 1.59
C ILE A 80 -9.90 -7.07 1.11
N THR A 81 -10.30 -7.65 -0.02
CA THR A 81 -9.62 -8.80 -0.67
C THR A 81 -9.32 -8.51 -2.14
N ALA A 82 -8.17 -9.01 -2.63
CA ALA A 82 -7.73 -8.99 -4.01
C ALA A 82 -8.11 -10.26 -4.79
N LYS A 83 -8.73 -11.25 -4.12
CA LYS A 83 -9.07 -12.55 -4.70
C LYS A 83 -9.89 -12.41 -5.98
N GLY A 84 -9.39 -13.00 -7.07
CA GLY A 84 -10.06 -12.97 -8.36
C GLY A 84 -10.19 -11.58 -8.99
N LYS A 85 -9.39 -10.59 -8.55
CA LYS A 85 -9.42 -9.22 -9.10
C LYS A 85 -8.18 -8.93 -9.96
N LYS A 86 -8.31 -7.94 -10.84
CA LYS A 86 -7.16 -7.29 -11.49
C LYS A 86 -6.77 -6.08 -10.64
N VAL A 87 -5.55 -6.04 -10.14
CA VAL A 87 -5.10 -5.06 -9.15
C VAL A 87 -4.09 -4.09 -9.75
N VAL A 88 -4.21 -2.82 -9.36
CA VAL A 88 -3.21 -1.79 -9.62
C VAL A 88 -2.68 -1.31 -8.28
N ILE A 89 -1.36 -1.30 -8.12
CA ILE A 89 -0.65 -0.77 -6.97
C ILE A 89 0.04 0.51 -7.40
N ILE A 90 -0.23 1.62 -6.71
CA ILE A 90 0.41 2.91 -6.98
C ILE A 90 1.43 3.15 -5.88
N GLY A 91 2.71 3.07 -6.22
CA GLY A 91 3.86 3.20 -5.31
C GLY A 91 4.83 2.03 -5.45
N GLY A 92 6.13 2.34 -5.63
CA GLY A 92 7.21 1.38 -5.83
C GLY A 92 8.14 1.18 -4.62
N GLY A 93 7.79 1.73 -3.45
CA GLY A 93 8.51 1.50 -2.20
C GLY A 93 8.17 0.17 -1.52
N ASP A 94 8.70 -0.04 -0.31
CA ASP A 94 8.55 -1.28 0.46
C ASP A 94 7.07 -1.62 0.74
N THR A 95 6.25 -0.64 1.13
CA THR A 95 4.79 -0.81 1.30
C THR A 95 4.10 -1.29 0.02
N GLY A 96 4.57 -0.84 -1.16
CA GLY A 96 4.05 -1.31 -2.44
C GLY A 96 4.42 -2.76 -2.72
N ALA A 97 5.64 -3.17 -2.32
CA ALA A 97 6.08 -4.55 -2.39
C ALA A 97 5.32 -5.48 -1.43
N ASP A 98 4.97 -5.01 -0.22
CA ASP A 98 4.14 -5.75 0.73
C ASP A 98 2.70 -5.93 0.18
N CYS A 99 2.15 -4.88 -0.44
CA CYS A 99 0.88 -4.97 -1.16
C CYS A 99 0.95 -6.02 -2.27
N LEU A 100 2.04 -6.04 -3.05
CA LEU A 100 2.25 -7.01 -4.12
C LEU A 100 2.27 -8.45 -3.58
N GLY A 101 3.04 -8.72 -2.54
CA GLY A 101 3.10 -10.05 -1.92
C GLY A 101 1.75 -10.51 -1.36
N THR A 102 1.00 -9.58 -0.76
CA THR A 102 -0.34 -9.85 -0.23
C THR A 102 -1.34 -10.16 -1.36
N VAL A 103 -1.31 -9.38 -2.44
CA VAL A 103 -2.16 -9.56 -3.63
C VAL A 103 -1.93 -10.94 -4.27
N HIS A 104 -0.67 -11.38 -4.35
CA HIS A 104 -0.33 -12.73 -4.83
C HIS A 104 -0.93 -13.82 -3.94
N ARG A 105 -0.76 -13.70 -2.62
CA ARG A 105 -1.29 -14.67 -1.63
C ARG A 105 -2.81 -14.74 -1.62
N GLN A 106 -3.48 -13.64 -1.94
CA GLN A 106 -4.95 -13.60 -2.05
C GLN A 106 -5.46 -14.14 -3.40
N GLY A 107 -4.60 -14.45 -4.37
CA GLY A 107 -5.01 -15.05 -5.65
C GLY A 107 -5.65 -14.05 -6.61
N ALA A 108 -5.04 -12.86 -6.77
CA ALA A 108 -5.42 -11.93 -7.82
C ALA A 108 -5.19 -12.52 -9.22
N ILE A 109 -6.00 -12.09 -10.19
CA ILE A 109 -5.90 -12.50 -11.60
C ILE A 109 -4.64 -11.90 -12.23
N SER A 110 -4.38 -10.63 -11.95
CA SER A 110 -3.18 -9.93 -12.41
C SER A 110 -2.91 -8.71 -11.53
N VAL A 111 -1.66 -8.27 -11.52
CA VAL A 111 -1.21 -7.11 -10.74
C VAL A 111 -0.23 -6.26 -11.53
N HIS A 112 -0.48 -4.95 -11.55
CA HIS A 112 0.45 -3.96 -12.10
C HIS A 112 0.85 -3.01 -10.97
N GLN A 113 2.14 -2.69 -10.89
CA GLN A 113 2.69 -1.77 -9.93
C GLN A 113 3.30 -0.57 -10.66
N PHE A 114 2.80 0.62 -10.35
CA PHE A 114 3.23 1.86 -10.98
C PHE A 114 4.09 2.68 -10.02
N GLU A 115 5.23 3.13 -10.51
CA GLU A 115 6.14 4.05 -9.83
C GLU A 115 6.25 5.35 -10.63
N ILE A 116 6.09 6.48 -9.93
CA ILE A 116 6.15 7.81 -10.54
C ILE A 116 7.58 8.18 -10.91
N MET A 117 8.55 7.70 -10.15
CA MET A 117 9.96 7.97 -10.38
C MET A 117 10.53 7.06 -11.50
N PRO A 118 11.62 7.48 -12.16
CA PRO A 118 12.39 6.60 -13.03
C PRO A 118 12.89 5.36 -12.29
N ARG A 119 13.12 4.28 -13.04
CA ARG A 119 13.75 3.07 -12.49
C ARG A 119 15.10 3.46 -11.85
N PRO A 120 15.32 3.17 -10.56
CA PRO A 120 16.60 3.42 -9.92
C PRO A 120 17.75 2.61 -10.59
N PRO A 121 19.02 3.01 -10.40
CA PRO A 121 20.17 2.26 -10.90
C PRO A 121 20.30 0.89 -10.23
N ASP A 122 20.90 -0.10 -10.91
CA ASP A 122 21.07 -1.46 -10.34
C ASP A 122 22.06 -1.50 -9.15
N THR A 123 22.95 -0.51 -9.07
CA THR A 123 23.86 -0.30 -7.93
C THR A 123 23.54 1.00 -7.19
N ARG A 124 24.09 1.16 -5.98
CA ARG A 124 23.89 2.35 -5.16
C ARG A 124 24.27 3.62 -5.91
N ALA A 125 23.33 4.57 -6.03
CA ALA A 125 23.59 5.87 -6.62
C ALA A 125 24.61 6.67 -5.80
N GLU A 126 25.58 7.29 -6.48
CA GLU A 126 26.60 8.16 -5.87
C GLU A 126 25.99 9.34 -5.10
N SER A 127 24.80 9.80 -5.50
CA SER A 127 24.05 10.87 -4.81
C SER A 127 23.57 10.49 -3.42
N THR A 128 23.58 9.20 -3.07
CA THR A 128 23.16 8.69 -1.76
C THR A 128 24.27 7.88 -1.11
N PRO A 129 25.44 8.46 -0.75
CA PRO A 129 26.54 7.71 -0.14
C PRO A 129 26.18 7.23 1.26
N TRP A 130 26.92 6.25 1.80
CA TRP A 130 26.71 5.79 3.17
C TRP A 130 27.02 6.95 4.15
N PRO A 131 26.21 7.18 5.22
CA PRO A 131 25.16 6.33 5.79
C PRO A 131 23.72 6.61 5.30
N THR A 132 23.52 7.40 4.24
CA THR A 132 22.19 7.72 3.71
C THR A 132 21.45 6.47 3.23
N TYR A 133 20.12 6.48 3.25
CA TYR A 133 19.35 5.39 2.67
C TYR A 133 19.67 5.25 1.17
N PRO A 134 20.04 4.05 0.68
CA PRO A 134 20.58 3.92 -0.66
C PRO A 134 19.46 3.95 -1.71
N LEU A 135 19.61 4.84 -2.69
CA LEU A 135 18.81 4.83 -3.92
C LEU A 135 19.41 3.80 -4.89
N MET A 136 18.75 2.65 -5.01
CA MET A 136 19.10 1.59 -5.95
C MET A 136 17.87 0.72 -6.25
N TYR A 137 17.91 0.02 -7.37
CA TYR A 137 16.85 -0.86 -7.79
C TYR A 137 16.83 -2.08 -6.88
N ARG A 138 15.69 -2.32 -6.26
CA ARG A 138 15.48 -3.46 -5.37
C ARG A 138 14.42 -4.38 -5.94
N VAL A 139 14.68 -5.66 -5.76
CA VAL A 139 13.78 -6.76 -6.06
C VAL A 139 13.62 -7.51 -4.74
N SER A 140 12.43 -7.41 -4.15
CA SER A 140 12.00 -8.29 -3.06
C SER A 140 11.40 -9.57 -3.61
N ALA A 141 11.25 -10.60 -2.77
CA ALA A 141 10.64 -11.87 -3.15
C ALA A 141 9.25 -11.71 -3.81
N ALA A 142 8.44 -10.75 -3.36
CA ALA A 142 7.14 -10.45 -3.97
C ALA A 142 7.22 -10.06 -5.45
N HIS A 143 8.31 -9.43 -5.87
CA HIS A 143 8.54 -9.09 -7.28
C HIS A 143 8.98 -10.30 -8.11
N GLU A 144 9.67 -11.26 -7.48
CA GLU A 144 10.07 -12.52 -8.13
C GLU A 144 8.86 -13.46 -8.33
N GLU A 145 7.85 -13.37 -7.45
CA GLU A 145 6.57 -14.07 -7.57
C GLU A 145 5.73 -13.59 -8.78
N GLY A 146 6.05 -12.43 -9.36
CA GLY A 146 5.46 -11.90 -10.59
C GLY A 146 4.79 -10.53 -10.42
N GLY A 147 4.02 -10.15 -11.42
CA GLY A 147 3.44 -8.81 -11.56
C GLY A 147 4.25 -7.91 -12.50
N GLU A 148 3.60 -6.90 -13.06
CA GLU A 148 4.25 -5.97 -13.98
C GLU A 148 4.62 -4.67 -13.27
N ARG A 149 5.91 -4.32 -13.28
CA ARG A 149 6.40 -3.04 -12.72
C ARG A 149 6.62 -2.04 -13.83
N VAL A 150 5.96 -0.89 -13.74
CA VAL A 150 6.10 0.20 -14.71
C VAL A 150 6.59 1.46 -14.01
N PHE A 151 7.69 2.00 -14.51
CA PHE A 151 8.37 3.19 -13.96
C PHE A 151 8.09 4.43 -14.80
N SER A 152 8.32 5.61 -14.23
CA SER A 152 8.05 6.90 -14.87
C SER A 152 6.58 7.07 -15.29
N VAL A 153 5.67 6.59 -14.44
CA VAL A 153 4.21 6.60 -14.69
C VAL A 153 3.54 7.53 -13.69
N ASN A 154 2.92 8.60 -14.19
CA ASN A 154 2.09 9.46 -13.36
C ASN A 154 0.63 9.04 -13.45
N THR A 155 -0.08 9.04 -12.32
CA THR A 155 -1.52 8.76 -12.28
C THR A 155 -2.30 10.06 -12.43
N GLU A 156 -3.20 10.14 -13.41
CA GLU A 156 -3.93 11.37 -13.74
C GLU A 156 -5.38 11.37 -13.25
N GLU A 157 -6.07 10.24 -13.40
CA GLU A 157 -7.47 10.09 -12.98
C GLU A 157 -7.81 8.62 -12.73
N PHE A 158 -8.79 8.41 -11.88
CA PHE A 158 -9.49 7.15 -11.72
C PHE A 158 -10.81 7.22 -12.48
N VAL A 159 -11.11 6.19 -13.27
CA VAL A 159 -12.32 6.14 -14.10
C VAL A 159 -13.19 4.96 -13.74
N ALA A 160 -14.50 5.19 -13.65
CA ALA A 160 -15.48 4.13 -13.54
C ALA A 160 -15.51 3.33 -14.84
N ALA A 161 -15.37 2.01 -14.74
CA ALA A 161 -15.59 1.11 -15.85
C ALA A 161 -17.09 1.05 -16.16
N THR A 162 -17.43 1.23 -17.42
CA THR A 162 -18.78 1.02 -17.96
C THR A 162 -19.09 -0.47 -18.02
N GLY A 163 -19.41 -1.09 -16.89
CA GLY A 163 -19.83 -2.49 -16.85
C GLY A 163 -19.98 -3.02 -15.43
N THR A 164 -21.22 -3.17 -14.99
CA THR A 164 -21.61 -3.80 -13.72
C THR A 164 -21.12 -5.24 -13.70
N SER A 165 -20.28 -5.61 -12.73
CA SER A 165 -19.96 -7.02 -12.48
C SER A 165 -21.24 -7.74 -12.02
N PRO A 166 -21.61 -8.89 -12.61
CA PRO A 166 -22.83 -9.61 -12.23
C PRO A 166 -22.82 -10.13 -10.78
N ARG A 167 -21.67 -10.10 -10.09
CA ARG A 167 -21.48 -10.76 -8.79
C ARG A 167 -21.36 -9.82 -7.58
N SER A 168 -21.30 -8.50 -7.74
CA SER A 168 -21.08 -7.63 -6.56
C SER A 168 -21.68 -6.23 -6.60
N GLY A 169 -22.36 -5.79 -7.66
CA GLY A 169 -22.96 -4.44 -7.70
C GLY A 169 -21.97 -3.27 -7.55
N ARG A 170 -20.66 -3.53 -7.47
CA ARG A 170 -19.61 -2.51 -7.32
C ARG A 170 -19.09 -2.09 -8.70
N THR A 171 -18.95 -0.78 -8.88
CA THR A 171 -18.35 -0.17 -10.06
C THR A 171 -16.87 -0.53 -10.11
N ARG A 172 -16.40 -1.11 -11.22
CA ARG A 172 -14.95 -1.38 -11.40
C ARG A 172 -14.24 -0.05 -11.64
N CYS A 173 -13.06 0.14 -11.05
CA CYS A 173 -12.24 1.33 -11.26
C CYS A 173 -11.06 1.01 -12.19
N ALA A 174 -10.75 1.92 -13.13
CA ALA A 174 -9.53 1.91 -13.91
C ALA A 174 -8.65 3.10 -13.51
N CYS A 175 -7.34 2.96 -13.70
CA CYS A 175 -6.36 4.02 -13.48
C CYS A 175 -5.89 4.53 -14.84
N LYS A 176 -6.04 5.83 -15.11
CA LYS A 176 -5.44 6.46 -16.30
C LYS A 176 -4.09 7.04 -15.93
N THR A 177 -3.13 6.71 -16.77
CA THR A 177 -1.73 7.07 -16.55
C THR A 177 -1.15 7.82 -17.73
N ALA A 178 -0.25 8.76 -17.46
CA ALA A 178 0.62 9.38 -18.46
C ALA A 178 2.06 8.90 -18.28
N SER A 179 2.71 8.52 -19.39
CA SER A 179 4.14 8.22 -19.44
C SER A 179 4.93 9.45 -19.88
N SER A 180 6.07 9.70 -19.24
CA SER A 180 6.98 10.80 -19.60
C SER A 180 7.92 10.48 -20.77
N SER A 181 7.90 9.24 -21.29
CA SER A 181 8.67 8.83 -22.46
C SER A 181 7.93 9.21 -23.75
N ARG A 182 8.66 9.71 -24.75
CA ARG A 182 8.15 10.13 -26.08
C ARG A 182 7.45 9.03 -26.89
N SER A 183 7.21 7.84 -26.35
CA SER A 183 6.30 6.86 -26.94
C SER A 183 4.89 7.07 -26.36
N ARG A 184 4.09 7.90 -27.03
CA ARG A 184 2.64 7.99 -26.83
C ARG A 184 1.97 6.69 -27.27
N ALA A 185 2.13 5.62 -26.52
CA ALA A 185 1.16 4.56 -26.47
C ALA A 185 0.38 4.77 -25.18
N PRO A 186 -0.86 5.30 -25.20
CA PRO A 186 -1.74 5.08 -24.06
C PRO A 186 -1.74 3.57 -23.77
N ILE A 187 -1.81 3.17 -22.50
CA ILE A 187 -2.20 1.79 -22.15
C ILE A 187 -3.70 1.68 -22.48
N SER A 188 -4.02 1.73 -23.77
CA SER A 188 -5.37 1.74 -24.33
C SER A 188 -6.01 0.35 -24.35
N ASN A 189 -5.28 -0.67 -23.87
CA ASN A 189 -5.72 -2.06 -23.92
C ASN A 189 -6.16 -2.63 -22.58
N TRP A 190 -6.21 -1.84 -21.49
CA TRP A 190 -6.90 -2.31 -20.29
C TRP A 190 -8.41 -2.21 -20.48
N LYS A 191 -9.00 -3.29 -21.00
CA LYS A 191 -10.44 -3.50 -20.92
C LYS A 191 -10.76 -4.22 -19.59
N PRO A 192 -11.59 -3.63 -18.73
CA PRO A 192 -12.15 -4.35 -17.58
C PRO A 192 -13.12 -5.40 -18.11
N THR A 193 -12.62 -6.59 -18.47
CA THR A 193 -13.48 -7.78 -18.61
C THR A 193 -13.98 -8.21 -17.25
#